data_AF-A0A519W1E3-F1
#
_entry.id   AF-A0A519W1E3-F1
#
_cell.length_a   1.000
_cell.length_b   1.000
_cell.length_c   1.000
_cell.angle_alpha   90.00
_cell.angle_beta   90.00
_cell.angle_gamma   90.00
#
_symmetry.space_group_name_H-M   'P 1'
#
loop_
_entity.id
_entity.type
_entity.pdbx_description
1 polymer ?
#
loop_
_entity_poly.entity_id
_entity_poly.type
_entity_poly.pdbx_seq_one_letter_code
_entity_poly.pdbx_strand_id
1 'polypeptide(L)'
;MLETKQYIQNLLKSKNIEVSAARQHLFGKYVNEAFNVEAVKQIREKQKIMVDKWILKNKIEDILAKQIVIPNATVGKPYYANLQFEKLGFSDITNVEFDGLEQYGLTFNPTLNVIEGDPSLSGDFKIKMKFNVLGEELDTEAYEKMLSLVVNANPKSLWKNIASDEGKDENWKVANYWKEDNINNFRPIGDKHIVVASKRGRSHANVGSFRDDDYAFKHFDENGWSIVCVADGAGSAKLARQGSKIACDAIIEYFSDNLSEKNFQDFDQILFDYHHKIGEDAQKKISHFVYNNLSKAAQFAHYKID
;
A
#
# COMPACT_ATOMS: atom_id res chain seq x y z
N MET A 1 36.98 51.42 20.00
CA MET A 1 38.03 52.31 19.40
C MET A 1 38.82 51.62 18.30
N LEU A 2 39.45 50.46 18.54
CA LEU A 2 40.15 49.71 17.47
C LEU A 2 39.23 49.33 16.31
N GLU A 3 38.00 48.93 16.63
CA GLU A 3 36.98 48.56 15.65
C GLU A 3 36.51 49.72 14.75
N THR A 4 36.28 50.90 15.33
CA THR A 4 35.89 52.12 14.58
C THR A 4 36.99 52.52 13.59
N LYS A 5 38.24 52.48 14.05
CA LYS A 5 39.41 52.76 13.21
C LYS A 5 39.47 51.81 12.01
N GLN A 6 39.34 50.50 12.25
CA GLN A 6 39.41 49.49 11.21
C GLN A 6 38.25 49.62 10.20
N TYR A 7 37.04 49.90 10.69
CA TYR A 7 35.87 50.12 9.84
C TYR A 7 36.07 51.33 8.91
N ILE A 8 36.43 52.49 9.46
CA ILE A 8 36.62 53.72 8.68
C ILE A 8 37.81 53.57 7.74
N GLN A 9 38.88 52.89 8.15
CA GLN A 9 40.01 52.62 7.27
C GLN A 9 39.62 51.75 6.06
N ASN A 10 38.81 50.71 6.27
CA ASN A 10 38.28 49.88 5.18
C ASN A 10 37.31 50.66 4.28
N LEU A 11 36.51 51.55 4.86
CA LEU A 11 35.59 52.42 4.12
C LEU A 11 36.34 53.43 3.23
N LEU A 12 37.38 54.07 3.75
CA LEU A 12 38.22 54.97 2.95
C LEU A 12 38.93 54.19 1.83
N LYS A 13 39.45 53.00 2.14
CA LYS A 13 40.08 52.13 1.16
C LYS A 13 39.12 51.69 0.05
N SER A 14 37.87 51.34 0.37
CA SER A 14 36.86 50.98 -0.64
C SER A 14 36.45 52.16 -1.55
N LYS A 15 36.79 53.40 -1.14
CA LYS A 15 36.66 54.62 -1.94
C LYS A 15 37.98 55.05 -2.60
N ASN A 16 38.99 54.18 -2.61
CA ASN A 16 40.34 54.46 -3.12
C ASN A 16 41.05 55.65 -2.43
N ILE A 17 40.78 55.85 -1.13
CA ILE A 17 41.44 56.88 -0.30
C ILE A 17 42.40 56.18 0.66
N GLU A 18 43.71 56.41 0.49
CA GLU A 18 44.73 55.89 1.40
C GLU A 18 45.15 56.90 2.47
N VAL A 19 45.25 56.43 3.71
CA VAL A 19 45.79 57.22 4.82
C VAL A 19 47.31 57.09 4.82
N SER A 20 47.98 58.08 4.24
CA SER A 20 49.44 58.13 4.21
C SER A 20 50.06 58.13 5.62
N ALA A 21 51.29 57.66 5.74
CA ALA A 21 52.00 57.58 7.03
C ALA A 21 52.06 58.95 7.75
N ALA A 22 52.23 60.03 7.00
CA ALA A 22 52.28 61.39 7.52
C ALA A 22 50.94 61.89 8.13
N ARG A 23 49.80 61.26 7.77
CA ARG A 23 48.46 61.67 8.23
C ARG A 23 47.86 60.74 9.28
N GLN A 24 48.61 59.76 9.78
CA GLN A 24 48.13 58.78 10.76
C GLN A 24 47.66 59.43 12.08
N HIS A 25 48.32 60.49 12.54
CA HIS A 25 47.90 61.22 13.74
C HIS A 25 46.56 61.96 13.53
N LEU A 26 46.36 62.59 12.36
CA LEU A 26 45.09 63.24 12.00
C LEU A 26 43.96 62.21 11.90
N PHE A 27 44.23 61.08 11.24
CA PHE A 27 43.29 59.97 11.14
C PHE A 27 42.90 59.42 12.51
N GLY A 28 43.86 59.28 13.43
CA GLY A 28 43.61 58.89 14.82
C GLY A 28 42.66 59.82 15.56
N LYS A 29 42.72 61.13 15.33
CA LYS A 29 41.76 62.09 15.90
C LYS A 29 40.37 61.93 15.27
N TYR A 30 40.31 61.86 13.94
CA TYR A 30 39.06 61.72 13.18
C TYR A 30 38.25 60.49 13.60
N VAL A 31 38.88 59.31 13.70
CA VAL A 31 38.16 58.07 14.08
C VAL A 31 37.64 58.07 15.52
N ASN A 32 38.14 58.98 16.37
CA ASN A 32 37.73 59.13 17.77
C ASN A 32 36.69 60.25 17.96
N GLU A 33 36.29 60.95 16.90
CA GLU A 33 35.19 61.91 16.97
C GLU A 33 33.89 61.19 17.34
N ALA A 34 33.12 61.77 18.28
CA ALA A 34 31.91 61.15 18.83
C ALA A 34 30.90 60.75 17.73
N PHE A 35 30.75 61.60 16.71
CA PHE A 35 29.90 61.33 15.55
C PHE A 35 30.34 60.05 14.81
N ASN A 36 31.64 59.90 14.52
CA ASN A 36 32.17 58.75 13.78
C ASN A 36 32.05 57.44 14.58
N VAL A 37 32.28 57.50 15.90
CA VAL A 37 32.11 56.34 16.78
C VAL A 37 30.66 55.87 16.78
N GLU A 38 29.71 56.78 16.95
CA GLU A 38 28.28 56.46 16.98
C GLU A 38 27.76 56.01 15.60
N ALA A 39 28.18 56.68 14.53
CA ALA A 39 27.81 56.30 13.16
C ALA A 39 28.29 54.88 12.83
N VAL A 40 29.54 54.52 13.15
CA VAL A 40 30.04 53.16 12.92
C VAL A 40 29.28 52.13 13.75
N LYS A 41 28.95 52.45 15.01
CA LYS A 41 28.16 51.57 15.87
C LYS A 41 26.79 51.27 15.24
N GLN A 42 26.07 52.31 14.82
CA GLN A 42 24.76 52.18 14.17
C GLN A 42 24.86 51.41 12.85
N ILE A 43 25.87 51.68 12.02
CA ILE A 43 26.05 50.96 10.76
C ILE A 43 26.29 49.47 11.01
N ARG A 44 27.13 49.11 11.97
CA ARG A 44 27.39 47.70 12.31
C ARG A 44 26.17 47.00 12.88
N GLU A 45 25.39 47.69 13.70
CA GLU A 45 24.13 47.16 14.21
C GLU A 45 23.14 46.91 13.07
N LYS A 46 23.00 47.85 12.13
CA LYS A 46 22.17 47.65 10.93
C LYS A 46 22.69 46.51 10.05
N GLN A 47 24.00 46.38 9.85
CA GLN A 47 24.60 45.26 9.13
C GLN A 47 24.28 43.92 9.79
N LYS A 48 24.40 43.84 11.11
CA LYS A 48 24.04 42.63 11.88
C LYS A 48 22.56 42.28 11.67
N ILE A 49 21.65 43.24 11.84
CA ILE A 49 20.21 43.03 11.61
C ILE A 49 19.94 42.54 10.19
N MET A 50 20.61 43.11 9.18
CA MET A 50 20.45 42.68 7.80
C MET A 50 20.89 41.22 7.59
N VAL A 51 22.02 40.83 8.18
CA VAL A 51 22.53 39.44 8.10
C VAL A 51 21.60 38.48 8.83
N ASP A 52 21.16 38.82 10.05
CA ASP A 52 20.27 37.99 10.86
C ASP A 52 18.92 37.80 10.15
N LYS A 53 18.36 38.88 9.56
CA LYS A 53 17.13 38.82 8.76
C LYS A 53 17.30 37.95 7.51
N TRP A 54 18.47 37.99 6.86
CA TRP A 54 18.75 37.13 5.70
C TRP A 54 18.85 35.66 6.08
N ILE A 55 19.55 35.34 7.17
CA ILE A 55 19.66 33.97 7.70
C ILE A 55 18.26 33.43 8.03
N LEU A 56 17.44 34.23 8.73
CA LEU A 56 16.07 33.85 9.08
C LEU A 56 15.23 33.56 7.83
N LYS A 57 15.27 34.44 6.83
CA LYS A 57 14.57 34.23 5.55
C LYS A 57 14.96 32.92 4.85
N ASN A 58 16.26 32.61 4.80
CA ASN A 58 16.72 31.35 4.19
C ASN A 58 16.19 30.13 4.95
N LYS A 59 16.18 30.17 6.29
CA LYS A 59 15.64 29.06 7.10
C LYS A 59 14.16 28.83 6.81
N ILE A 60 13.36 29.90 6.72
CA ILE A 60 11.93 29.82 6.40
C ILE A 60 11.74 29.18 5.02
N GLU A 61 12.48 29.64 4.01
CA GLU A 61 12.43 29.08 2.66
C GLU A 61 12.86 27.60 2.64
N ASP A 62 13.89 27.21 3.39
CA ASP A 62 14.30 25.82 3.51
C ASP A 62 13.19 24.93 4.09
N ILE A 63 12.46 25.42 5.11
CA ILE A 63 11.31 24.72 5.69
C ILE A 63 10.15 24.62 4.66
N LEU A 64 9.86 25.70 3.95
CA LEU A 64 8.81 25.76 2.93
C LEU A 64 9.12 24.85 1.74
N ALA A 65 10.38 24.74 1.33
CA ALA A 65 10.82 23.89 0.23
C ALA A 65 10.90 22.40 0.61
N LYS A 66 11.23 22.09 1.87
CA LYS A 66 11.47 20.71 2.30
C LYS A 66 10.17 19.88 2.33
N GLN A 67 10.21 18.69 1.75
CA GLN A 67 9.05 17.80 1.73
C GLN A 67 8.81 17.19 3.11
N ILE A 68 7.55 17.23 3.56
CA ILE A 68 7.08 16.53 4.77
C ILE A 68 6.14 15.42 4.31
N VAL A 69 6.45 14.18 4.67
CA VAL A 69 5.65 13.00 4.30
C VAL A 69 4.81 12.58 5.50
N ILE A 70 3.49 12.51 5.29
CA ILE A 70 2.53 12.02 6.27
C ILE A 70 2.16 10.58 5.90
N PRO A 71 2.37 9.58 6.78
CA PRO A 71 1.97 8.20 6.52
C PRO A 71 0.47 8.06 6.23
N ASN A 72 0.08 7.15 5.35
CA ASN A 72 -1.32 6.98 5.01
C ASN A 72 -2.14 6.46 6.21
N ALA A 73 -3.32 7.03 6.41
CA ALA A 73 -4.28 6.57 7.41
C ALA A 73 -5.26 5.56 6.81
N THR A 74 -6.13 4.98 7.62
CA THR A 74 -7.23 4.10 7.18
C THR A 74 -8.49 4.40 7.98
N VAL A 75 -9.64 4.57 7.31
CA VAL A 75 -10.92 4.84 7.97
C VAL A 75 -11.24 3.76 9.00
N GLY A 76 -11.63 4.20 10.20
CA GLY A 76 -12.02 3.33 11.31
C GLY A 76 -10.87 2.53 11.94
N LYS A 77 -9.61 2.93 11.72
CA LYS A 77 -8.46 2.42 12.47
C LYS A 77 -7.78 3.58 13.23
N PRO A 78 -7.41 3.40 14.51
CA PRO A 78 -6.62 4.38 15.23
C PRO A 78 -5.37 4.76 14.45
N TYR A 79 -5.16 6.05 14.30
CA TYR A 79 -4.08 6.64 13.55
C TYR A 79 -3.14 7.42 14.48
N TYR A 80 -1.85 7.26 14.25
CA TYR A 80 -0.79 7.92 15.01
C TYR A 80 0.41 8.14 14.08
N ALA A 81 0.73 9.39 13.78
CA ALA A 81 1.84 9.75 12.91
C ALA A 81 2.68 10.86 13.52
N ASN A 82 3.88 10.52 13.96
CA ASN A 82 4.88 11.50 14.38
C ASN A 82 5.56 12.11 13.15
N LEU A 83 5.57 13.44 13.05
CA LEU A 83 6.13 14.17 11.90
C LEU A 83 7.67 14.26 11.91
N GLN A 84 8.32 13.84 13.00
CA GLN A 84 9.77 13.74 13.17
C GLN A 84 10.52 15.03 12.78
N PHE A 85 10.03 16.18 13.25
CA PHE A 85 10.59 17.50 12.95
C PHE A 85 12.10 17.60 13.21
N GLU A 86 12.62 16.95 14.25
CA GLU A 86 14.05 16.94 14.54
C GLU A 86 14.87 16.29 13.41
N LYS A 87 14.38 15.18 12.85
CA LYS A 87 15.05 14.50 11.71
C LYS A 87 14.95 15.31 10.42
N LEU A 88 13.92 16.13 10.29
CA LEU A 88 13.78 17.07 9.18
C LEU A 88 14.63 18.33 9.36
N GLY A 89 15.31 18.50 10.50
CA GLY A 89 16.12 19.68 10.79
C GLY A 89 15.27 20.90 11.14
N PHE A 90 14.05 20.69 11.63
CA PHE A 90 13.09 21.73 11.98
C PHE A 90 13.13 22.10 13.46
N SER A 91 14.33 22.12 14.06
CA SER A 91 14.52 22.48 15.48
C SER A 91 14.07 23.89 15.83
N ASP A 92 14.03 24.77 14.83
CA ASP A 92 13.77 26.20 15.00
C ASP A 92 12.29 26.54 14.76
N ILE A 93 11.44 25.56 14.44
CA ILE A 93 10.01 25.79 14.24
C ILE A 93 9.30 25.95 15.58
N THR A 94 8.39 26.93 15.66
CA THR A 94 7.53 27.20 16.82
C THR A 94 6.07 27.35 16.38
N ASN A 95 5.14 27.32 17.35
CA ASN A 95 3.70 27.55 17.14
C ASN A 95 3.09 26.72 15.99
N VAL A 96 3.38 25.42 15.96
CA VAL A 96 2.86 24.55 14.89
C VAL A 96 1.40 24.26 15.10
N GLU A 97 0.60 24.54 14.09
CA GLU A 97 -0.83 24.28 14.07
C GLU A 97 -1.25 23.67 12.73
N PHE A 98 -2.37 22.94 12.74
CA PHE A 98 -2.95 22.35 11.54
C PHE A 98 -4.41 22.74 11.43
N ASP A 99 -4.80 23.31 10.28
CA ASP A 99 -6.19 23.70 10.04
C ASP A 99 -6.99 22.50 9.50
N GLY A 100 -8.15 22.25 10.10
CA GLY A 100 -9.19 21.39 9.53
C GLY A 100 -8.84 19.90 9.54
N LEU A 101 -8.10 19.42 10.53
CA LEU A 101 -7.90 17.98 10.73
C LEU A 101 -9.16 17.31 11.31
N GLU A 102 -9.95 18.07 12.06
CA GLU A 102 -11.12 17.59 12.80
C GLU A 102 -12.19 17.06 11.87
N GLN A 103 -12.33 17.66 10.68
CA GLN A 103 -13.27 17.20 9.66
C GLN A 103 -12.95 15.78 9.17
N TYR A 104 -11.72 15.30 9.37
CA TYR A 104 -11.28 13.95 9.01
C TYR A 104 -11.21 13.00 10.22
N GLY A 105 -11.61 13.45 11.43
CA GLY A 105 -11.48 12.67 12.66
C GLY A 105 -10.05 12.64 13.23
N LEU A 106 -9.21 13.60 12.83
CA LEU A 106 -7.82 13.72 13.25
C LEU A 106 -7.60 15.00 14.05
N THR A 107 -6.55 15.02 14.85
CA THR A 107 -6.09 16.18 15.63
C THR A 107 -4.56 16.22 15.63
N PHE A 108 -4.00 17.40 15.89
CA PHE A 108 -2.55 17.56 16.05
C PHE A 108 -2.19 17.77 17.51
N ASN A 109 -1.22 17.00 17.99
CA ASN A 109 -0.62 17.12 19.30
C ASN A 109 0.72 17.87 19.19
N PRO A 110 0.77 19.17 19.55
CA PRO A 110 1.96 19.99 19.38
C PRO A 110 3.10 19.63 20.35
N THR A 111 2.80 18.92 21.45
CA THR A 111 3.85 18.50 22.40
C THR A 111 4.64 17.31 21.85
N LEU A 112 3.96 16.41 21.14
CA LEU A 112 4.56 15.19 20.58
C LEU A 112 4.91 15.33 19.08
N ASN A 113 4.49 16.41 18.43
CA ASN A 113 4.53 16.59 16.98
C ASN A 113 3.85 15.43 16.23
N VAL A 114 2.65 15.06 16.70
CA VAL A 114 1.90 13.90 16.22
C VAL A 114 0.55 14.32 15.66
N ILE A 115 0.18 13.74 14.51
CA ILE A 115 -1.22 13.72 14.05
C ILE A 115 -1.83 12.39 14.53
N GLU A 116 -2.91 12.47 15.29
CA GLU A 116 -3.58 11.30 15.88
C GLU A 116 -5.10 11.40 15.84
N GLY A 117 -5.78 10.26 15.89
CA GLY A 117 -7.24 10.17 15.92
C GLY A 117 -7.79 8.94 15.21
N ASP A 118 -9.10 8.93 14.97
CA ASP A 118 -9.81 7.87 14.26
C ASP A 118 -10.36 8.43 12.95
N PRO A 119 -9.74 8.14 11.79
CA PRO A 119 -10.14 8.72 10.53
C PRO A 119 -11.58 8.34 10.15
N SER A 120 -12.38 9.33 9.77
CA SER A 120 -13.80 9.16 9.44
C SER A 120 -14.11 9.21 7.94
N LEU A 121 -13.25 9.86 7.15
CA LEU A 121 -13.44 10.07 5.71
C LEU A 121 -12.21 9.59 4.93
N SER A 122 -12.44 8.83 3.86
CA SER A 122 -11.38 8.39 2.95
C SER A 122 -11.19 9.37 1.80
N GLY A 123 -9.96 9.55 1.35
CA GLY A 123 -9.61 10.38 0.21
C GLY A 123 -8.17 10.87 0.25
N ASP A 124 -7.83 11.65 -0.77
CA ASP A 124 -6.57 12.39 -0.86
C ASP A 124 -6.84 13.86 -0.52
N PHE A 125 -6.35 14.29 0.63
CA PHE A 125 -6.61 15.61 1.19
C PHE A 125 -5.38 16.50 1.15
N LYS A 126 -5.62 17.81 1.13
CA LYS A 126 -4.60 18.85 1.31
C LYS A 126 -4.88 19.53 2.64
N ILE A 127 -3.95 19.39 3.58
CA ILE A 127 -4.04 20.00 4.90
C ILE A 127 -3.04 21.15 4.99
N LYS A 128 -3.38 22.17 5.76
CA LYS A 128 -2.54 23.35 5.94
C LYS A 128 -1.86 23.29 7.30
N MET A 129 -0.53 23.33 7.29
CA MET A 129 0.30 23.50 8.47
C MET A 129 0.68 24.98 8.60
N LYS A 130 0.41 25.57 9.76
CA LYS A 130 0.88 26.90 10.15
C LYS A 130 2.06 26.76 11.09
N PHE A 131 3.04 27.65 10.95
CA PHE A 131 4.21 27.64 11.82
C PHE A 131 4.92 28.99 11.87
N ASN A 132 5.67 29.23 12.95
CA ASN A 132 6.63 30.32 13.09
C ASN A 132 8.05 29.78 13.19
N VAL A 133 9.05 30.66 13.15
CA VAL A 133 10.46 30.34 13.29
C VAL A 133 11.08 31.15 14.43
N LEU A 134 11.95 30.51 15.21
CA LEU A 134 12.69 31.16 16.29
C LEU A 134 13.53 32.33 15.74
N GLY A 135 13.38 33.51 16.34
CA GLY A 135 14.09 34.74 15.96
C GLY A 135 13.24 35.73 15.16
N GLU A 136 11.98 35.40 14.90
CA GLU A 136 10.99 36.35 14.38
C GLU A 136 10.62 37.45 15.39
N GLU A 137 10.11 38.56 14.86
CA GLU A 137 9.53 39.63 15.67
C GLU A 137 8.22 39.13 16.32
N LEU A 138 7.89 39.65 17.51
CA LEU A 138 6.61 39.35 18.16
C LEU A 138 5.46 39.74 17.21
N ASP A 139 4.41 38.91 17.18
CA ASP A 139 3.22 39.09 16.35
C ASP A 139 3.42 38.93 14.83
N THR A 140 4.49 38.26 14.39
CA THR A 140 4.64 37.88 12.98
C THR A 140 3.59 36.83 12.58
N GLU A 141 2.89 37.07 11.47
CA GLU A 141 1.91 36.11 10.91
C GLU A 141 2.58 34.76 10.61
N ALA A 142 1.89 33.66 10.97
CA ALA A 142 2.42 32.32 10.74
C ALA A 142 2.54 32.00 9.25
N TYR A 143 3.63 31.32 8.88
CA TYR A 143 3.81 30.78 7.54
C TYR A 143 2.91 29.60 7.31
N GLU A 144 2.39 29.49 6.08
CA GLU A 144 1.52 28.39 5.68
C GLU A 144 2.25 27.41 4.75
N LYS A 145 2.13 26.11 5.04
CA LYS A 145 2.63 25.02 4.21
C LYS A 145 1.54 24.00 3.94
N MET A 146 1.27 23.73 2.67
CA MET A 146 0.31 22.70 2.27
C MET A 146 0.95 21.31 2.25
N LEU A 147 0.36 20.37 2.99
CA LEU A 147 0.79 18.97 3.06
C LEU A 147 -0.29 18.05 2.48
N SER A 148 0.13 16.89 1.98
CA SER A 148 -0.80 15.85 1.49
C SER A 148 -1.09 14.85 2.60
N LEU A 149 -2.37 14.54 2.81
CA LEU A 149 -2.84 13.50 3.72
C LEU A 149 -3.67 12.49 2.94
N VAL A 150 -3.27 11.22 2.96
CA VAL A 150 -4.02 10.13 2.32
C VAL A 150 -4.71 9.29 3.37
N VAL A 151 -6.02 9.16 3.28
CA VAL A 151 -6.82 8.28 4.15
C VAL A 151 -7.47 7.20 3.31
N ASN A 152 -7.03 5.95 3.48
CA ASN A 152 -7.60 4.82 2.75
C ASN A 152 -8.98 4.45 3.30
N ALA A 153 -9.90 4.07 2.42
CA ALA A 153 -11.15 3.44 2.84
C ALA A 153 -10.86 2.12 3.59
N ASN A 154 -11.73 1.75 4.52
CA ASN A 154 -11.64 0.44 5.16
C ASN A 154 -11.91 -0.66 4.11
N PRO A 155 -10.98 -1.60 3.85
CA PRO A 155 -11.19 -2.63 2.83
C PRO A 155 -12.46 -3.47 3.07
N LYS A 156 -12.87 -3.62 4.34
CA LYS A 156 -14.08 -4.36 4.70
C LYS A 156 -15.36 -3.59 4.37
N SER A 157 -15.35 -2.25 4.45
CA SER A 157 -16.53 -1.44 4.11
C SER A 157 -16.78 -1.40 2.60
N LEU A 158 -15.78 -1.77 1.80
CA LEU A 158 -15.92 -1.93 0.35
C LEU A 158 -16.58 -3.27 -0.03
N TRP A 159 -16.69 -4.22 0.90
CA TRP A 159 -17.29 -5.53 0.64
C TRP A 159 -18.81 -5.47 0.77
N LYS A 160 -19.47 -5.61 -0.37
CA LYS A 160 -20.90 -5.83 -0.53
C LYS A 160 -21.15 -7.31 -0.78
N ASN A 161 -22.31 -7.79 -0.36
CA ASN A 161 -22.80 -9.13 -0.67
C ASN A 161 -24.11 -9.01 -1.45
N ILE A 162 -24.01 -8.63 -2.73
CA ILE A 162 -25.14 -8.49 -3.64
C ILE A 162 -25.57 -9.90 -4.09
N ALA A 163 -26.85 -10.24 -3.95
CA ALA A 163 -27.38 -11.54 -4.36
C ALA A 163 -27.21 -11.79 -5.86
N SER A 164 -27.04 -13.05 -6.27
CA SER A 164 -26.85 -13.46 -7.67
C SER A 164 -28.16 -13.64 -8.44
N ASP A 165 -29.11 -12.70 -8.36
CA ASP A 165 -30.33 -12.72 -9.18
C ASP A 165 -31.13 -14.05 -9.13
N GLU A 166 -31.25 -14.67 -7.94
CA GLU A 166 -31.93 -15.96 -7.73
C GLU A 166 -33.40 -15.98 -8.20
N GLY A 167 -34.08 -14.82 -8.18
CA GLY A 167 -35.48 -14.66 -8.55
C GLY A 167 -35.77 -14.64 -10.07
N LYS A 168 -34.77 -14.87 -10.92
CA LYS A 168 -34.95 -14.99 -12.38
C LYS A 168 -35.56 -16.32 -12.76
N ASP A 169 -36.24 -16.35 -13.90
CA ASP A 169 -36.84 -17.57 -14.45
C ASP A 169 -35.79 -18.58 -14.94
N GLU A 170 -36.21 -19.83 -15.12
CA GLU A 170 -35.33 -20.95 -15.46
C GLU A 170 -34.66 -20.79 -16.82
N ASN A 171 -35.36 -20.20 -17.81
CA ASN A 171 -34.78 -19.98 -19.14
C ASN A 171 -33.64 -18.97 -19.08
N TRP A 172 -33.81 -17.90 -18.30
CA TRP A 172 -32.75 -16.94 -18.05
C TRP A 172 -31.57 -17.59 -17.32
N LYS A 173 -31.81 -18.43 -16.31
CA LYS A 173 -30.77 -19.12 -15.54
C LYS A 173 -29.92 -20.02 -16.43
N VAL A 174 -30.56 -20.82 -17.29
CA VAL A 174 -29.87 -21.66 -18.28
C VAL A 174 -29.05 -20.82 -19.25
N ALA A 175 -29.64 -19.76 -19.82
CA ALA A 175 -28.95 -18.91 -20.79
C ALA A 175 -27.74 -18.15 -20.23
N ASN A 176 -27.68 -17.94 -18.91
CA ASN A 176 -26.62 -17.18 -18.24
C ASN A 176 -25.64 -18.05 -17.44
N TYR A 177 -25.80 -19.38 -17.49
CA TYR A 177 -25.04 -20.33 -16.69
C TYR A 177 -25.09 -19.97 -15.20
N TRP A 178 -26.29 -19.64 -14.72
CA TRP A 178 -26.51 -19.24 -13.34
C TRP A 178 -26.08 -20.34 -12.37
N LYS A 179 -25.46 -19.94 -11.26
CA LYS A 179 -25.07 -20.83 -10.15
C LYS A 179 -25.50 -20.19 -8.83
N GLU A 180 -25.91 -21.03 -7.90
CA GLU A 180 -26.16 -20.64 -6.50
C GLU A 180 -24.92 -20.00 -5.88
N ASP A 181 -25.14 -19.03 -4.98
CA ASP A 181 -24.06 -18.32 -4.26
C ASP A 181 -23.19 -19.25 -3.43
N ASN A 182 -23.80 -20.28 -2.85
CA ASN A 182 -23.11 -21.28 -2.04
C ASN A 182 -23.77 -22.62 -2.31
N ILE A 183 -22.96 -23.65 -2.49
CA ILE A 183 -23.45 -25.02 -2.55
C ILE A 183 -22.65 -25.87 -1.56
N ASN A 184 -23.33 -26.86 -1.00
CA ASN A 184 -22.68 -27.88 -0.19
C ASN A 184 -23.25 -29.25 -0.56
N ASN A 185 -22.44 -30.28 -0.38
CA ASN A 185 -22.83 -31.65 -0.67
C ASN A 185 -22.18 -32.59 0.33
N PHE A 186 -22.95 -33.52 0.86
CA PHE A 186 -22.49 -34.58 1.74
C PHE A 186 -23.04 -35.91 1.23
N ARG A 187 -22.16 -36.80 0.77
CA ARG A 187 -22.54 -38.09 0.18
C ARG A 187 -21.56 -39.19 0.56
N PRO A 188 -21.98 -40.46 0.56
CA PRO A 188 -21.04 -41.59 0.61
C PRO A 188 -20.15 -41.61 -0.63
N ILE A 189 -18.92 -42.12 -0.47
CA ILE A 189 -17.92 -42.32 -1.51
C ILE A 189 -17.14 -43.60 -1.17
N GLY A 190 -17.60 -44.74 -1.71
CA GLY A 190 -17.16 -46.05 -1.24
C GLY A 190 -17.50 -46.27 0.23
N ASP A 191 -16.52 -46.67 1.03
CA ASP A 191 -16.62 -46.89 2.48
C ASP A 191 -16.52 -45.59 3.31
N LYS A 192 -16.32 -44.44 2.67
CA LYS A 192 -16.15 -43.12 3.29
C LYS A 192 -17.31 -42.19 2.95
N HIS A 193 -17.21 -40.96 3.43
CA HIS A 193 -18.07 -39.86 3.03
C HIS A 193 -17.23 -38.73 2.46
N ILE A 194 -17.80 -38.00 1.49
CA ILE A 194 -17.26 -36.74 0.98
C ILE A 194 -18.12 -35.58 1.44
N VAL A 195 -17.46 -34.51 1.88
CA VAL A 195 -18.05 -33.19 2.11
C VAL A 195 -17.45 -32.25 1.09
N VAL A 196 -18.29 -31.59 0.30
CA VAL A 196 -17.88 -30.49 -0.57
C VAL A 196 -18.63 -29.24 -0.16
N ALA A 197 -17.91 -28.13 -0.05
CA ALA A 197 -18.48 -26.82 0.21
C ALA A 197 -17.83 -25.85 -0.76
N SER A 198 -18.68 -25.10 -1.46
CA SER A 198 -18.22 -24.08 -2.37
C SER A 198 -18.99 -22.79 -2.16
N LYS A 199 -18.24 -21.70 -2.08
CA LYS A 199 -18.72 -20.38 -1.68
C LYS A 199 -18.23 -19.35 -2.67
N ARG A 200 -19.16 -18.52 -3.15
CA ARG A 200 -18.87 -17.39 -4.03
C ARG A 200 -17.82 -16.46 -3.41
N GLY A 201 -16.83 -16.10 -4.23
CA GLY A 201 -15.76 -15.17 -3.86
C GLY A 201 -16.27 -13.75 -3.60
N ARG A 202 -15.53 -12.98 -2.79
CA ARG A 202 -15.90 -11.60 -2.40
C ARG A 202 -16.04 -10.66 -3.58
N SER A 203 -15.17 -10.77 -4.58
CA SER A 203 -15.23 -9.95 -5.79
C SER A 203 -16.51 -10.21 -6.60
N HIS A 204 -16.97 -11.46 -6.65
CA HIS A 204 -18.23 -11.80 -7.30
C HIS A 204 -19.44 -11.28 -6.52
N ALA A 205 -19.42 -11.46 -5.20
CA ALA A 205 -20.43 -10.95 -4.29
C ALA A 205 -20.57 -9.41 -4.35
N ASN A 206 -19.46 -8.69 -4.57
CA ASN A 206 -19.47 -7.22 -4.70
C ASN A 206 -20.28 -6.70 -5.88
N VAL A 207 -20.40 -7.50 -6.96
CA VAL A 207 -21.06 -7.10 -8.21
C VAL A 207 -22.30 -7.95 -8.50
N GLY A 208 -22.68 -8.84 -7.59
CA GLY A 208 -23.82 -9.74 -7.77
C GLY A 208 -23.59 -10.83 -8.82
N SER A 209 -22.34 -11.10 -9.20
CA SER A 209 -22.03 -12.16 -10.17
C SER A 209 -21.97 -13.53 -9.51
N PHE A 210 -21.77 -14.59 -10.30
CA PHE A 210 -21.88 -15.96 -9.86
C PHE A 210 -20.57 -16.49 -9.29
N ARG A 211 -20.67 -17.66 -8.67
CA ARG A 211 -19.53 -18.49 -8.30
C ARG A 211 -18.88 -19.10 -9.54
N ASP A 212 -17.55 -19.07 -9.63
CA ASP A 212 -16.81 -19.55 -10.80
C ASP A 212 -16.16 -20.93 -10.63
N ASP A 213 -16.02 -21.45 -9.42
CA ASP A 213 -15.50 -22.79 -9.20
C ASP A 213 -16.56 -23.88 -9.53
N ASP A 214 -16.13 -25.14 -9.60
CA ASP A 214 -17.01 -26.31 -9.66
C ASP A 214 -16.34 -27.54 -9.06
N TYR A 215 -17.12 -28.60 -8.86
CA TYR A 215 -16.63 -29.88 -8.41
C TYR A 215 -17.41 -31.02 -9.06
N ALA A 216 -16.76 -32.18 -9.14
CA ALA A 216 -17.43 -33.43 -9.43
C ALA A 216 -16.74 -34.58 -8.68
N PHE A 217 -17.48 -35.63 -8.37
CA PHE A 217 -16.91 -36.83 -7.80
C PHE A 217 -17.72 -38.06 -8.20
N LYS A 218 -17.04 -39.21 -8.30
CA LYS A 218 -17.64 -40.50 -8.63
C LYS A 218 -16.87 -41.62 -7.93
N HIS A 219 -17.58 -42.58 -7.37
CA HIS A 219 -17.03 -43.85 -6.92
C HIS A 219 -17.31 -44.92 -7.96
N PHE A 220 -16.36 -45.83 -8.15
CA PHE A 220 -16.42 -46.95 -9.09
C PHE A 220 -16.47 -48.24 -8.27
N ASP A 221 -17.67 -48.77 -8.01
CA ASP A 221 -17.87 -49.97 -7.19
C ASP A 221 -17.09 -51.18 -7.73
N GLU A 222 -16.92 -51.25 -9.06
CA GLU A 222 -16.25 -52.33 -9.77
C GLU A 222 -14.77 -52.50 -9.40
N ASN A 223 -14.09 -51.40 -9.03
CA ASN A 223 -12.66 -51.39 -8.74
C ASN A 223 -12.32 -50.71 -7.40
N GLY A 224 -13.32 -50.19 -6.68
CA GLY A 224 -13.15 -49.53 -5.39
C GLY A 224 -12.51 -48.14 -5.45
N TRP A 225 -12.18 -47.63 -6.63
CA TRP A 225 -11.57 -46.30 -6.77
C TRP A 225 -12.61 -45.19 -6.77
N SER A 226 -12.15 -43.99 -6.37
CA SER A 226 -12.94 -42.77 -6.43
C SER A 226 -12.17 -41.67 -7.12
N ILE A 227 -12.88 -40.93 -7.97
CA ILE A 227 -12.39 -39.70 -8.58
C ILE A 227 -13.07 -38.53 -7.88
N VAL A 228 -12.26 -37.56 -7.49
CA VAL A 228 -12.71 -36.27 -6.95
C VAL A 228 -12.00 -35.19 -7.75
N CYS A 229 -12.78 -34.28 -8.33
CA CYS A 229 -12.31 -33.17 -9.13
C CYS A 229 -12.86 -31.86 -8.57
N VAL A 230 -12.00 -30.86 -8.52
CA VAL A 230 -12.35 -29.47 -8.22
C VAL A 230 -11.69 -28.58 -9.26
N ALA A 231 -12.38 -27.55 -9.71
CA ALA A 231 -11.87 -26.60 -10.69
C ALA A 231 -12.15 -25.17 -10.21
N ASP A 232 -11.12 -24.33 -10.20
CA ASP A 232 -11.24 -22.89 -9.96
C ASP A 232 -11.32 -22.16 -11.30
N GLY A 233 -12.48 -21.58 -11.60
CA GLY A 233 -12.67 -20.81 -12.82
C GLY A 233 -11.91 -19.50 -12.74
N ALA A 234 -11.17 -19.14 -13.79
CA ALA A 234 -10.44 -17.88 -13.84
C ALA A 234 -11.41 -16.67 -13.79
N GLY A 235 -11.54 -16.01 -12.64
CA GLY A 235 -12.54 -14.93 -12.42
C GLY A 235 -12.44 -13.71 -13.34
N SER A 236 -11.37 -13.59 -14.14
CA SER A 236 -11.25 -12.61 -15.22
C SER A 236 -12.02 -12.99 -16.49
N ALA A 237 -12.41 -14.25 -16.67
CA ALA A 237 -13.07 -14.77 -17.86
C ALA A 237 -14.59 -14.85 -17.67
N LYS A 238 -15.35 -14.32 -18.64
CA LYS A 238 -16.82 -14.20 -18.56
C LYS A 238 -17.54 -15.55 -18.34
N LEU A 239 -17.01 -16.63 -18.91
CA LEU A 239 -17.59 -17.98 -18.88
C LEU A 239 -16.81 -18.94 -17.97
N ALA A 240 -15.99 -18.42 -17.05
CA ALA A 240 -15.15 -19.23 -16.17
C ALA A 240 -15.94 -20.31 -15.41
N ARG A 241 -17.12 -20.00 -14.87
CA ARG A 241 -18.03 -20.97 -14.26
C ARG A 241 -18.48 -22.12 -15.15
N GLN A 242 -18.58 -21.89 -16.45
CA GLN A 242 -18.96 -22.94 -17.40
C GLN A 242 -17.74 -23.78 -17.75
N GLY A 243 -16.57 -23.14 -17.93
CA GLY A 243 -15.31 -23.85 -18.12
C GLY A 243 -14.96 -24.77 -16.95
N SER A 244 -15.11 -24.30 -15.70
CA SER A 244 -14.88 -25.13 -14.51
C SER A 244 -15.86 -26.28 -14.39
N LYS A 245 -17.14 -26.05 -14.72
CA LYS A 245 -18.17 -27.10 -14.78
C LYS A 245 -17.79 -28.19 -15.79
N ILE A 246 -17.54 -27.78 -17.04
CA ILE A 246 -17.19 -28.70 -18.12
C ILE A 246 -15.92 -29.47 -17.78
N ALA A 247 -14.90 -28.80 -17.21
CA ALA A 247 -13.68 -29.46 -16.77
C ALA A 247 -13.96 -30.59 -15.77
N CYS A 248 -14.73 -30.31 -14.71
CA CYS A 248 -15.08 -31.33 -13.72
C CYS A 248 -15.88 -32.49 -14.32
N ASP A 249 -16.88 -32.19 -15.14
CA ASP A 249 -17.70 -33.21 -15.80
C ASP A 249 -16.86 -34.08 -16.75
N ALA A 250 -16.00 -33.45 -17.56
CA ALA A 250 -15.14 -34.13 -18.52
C ALA A 250 -14.11 -35.05 -17.85
N ILE A 251 -13.61 -34.71 -16.66
CA ILE A 251 -12.73 -35.59 -15.89
C ILE A 251 -13.47 -36.85 -15.43
N ILE A 252 -14.71 -36.72 -14.96
CA ILE A 252 -15.53 -37.89 -14.59
C ILE A 252 -15.87 -38.73 -15.81
N GLU A 253 -16.22 -38.11 -16.94
CA GLU A 253 -16.47 -38.79 -18.21
C GLU A 253 -15.24 -39.57 -18.68
N TYR A 254 -14.09 -38.90 -18.80
CA TYR A 254 -12.84 -39.53 -19.23
C TYR A 254 -12.51 -40.77 -18.41
N PHE A 255 -12.58 -40.66 -17.09
CA PHE A 255 -12.26 -41.75 -16.19
C PHE A 255 -13.33 -42.84 -16.15
N SER A 256 -14.58 -42.52 -16.47
CA SER A 256 -15.61 -43.54 -16.65
C SER A 256 -15.38 -44.40 -17.89
N ASP A 257 -14.82 -43.81 -18.95
CA ASP A 257 -14.64 -44.49 -20.23
C ASP A 257 -13.27 -45.17 -20.37
N ASN A 258 -12.23 -44.67 -19.70
CA ASN A 258 -10.83 -45.06 -19.93
C ASN A 258 -10.21 -45.90 -18.81
N LEU A 259 -10.85 -45.98 -17.64
CA LEU A 259 -10.37 -46.81 -16.55
C LEU A 259 -11.17 -48.11 -16.49
N SER A 260 -10.68 -49.12 -17.20
CA SER A 260 -11.20 -50.48 -17.09
C SER A 260 -10.74 -51.15 -15.80
N GLU A 261 -11.50 -52.15 -15.35
CA GLU A 261 -11.15 -53.01 -14.21
C GLU A 261 -9.72 -53.55 -14.31
N LYS A 262 -9.31 -53.99 -15.50
CA LYS A 262 -7.96 -54.49 -15.77
C LYS A 262 -6.87 -53.44 -15.53
N ASN A 263 -7.06 -52.22 -16.03
CA ASN A 263 -6.06 -51.15 -15.88
C ASN A 263 -5.87 -50.77 -14.40
N PHE A 264 -6.93 -50.89 -13.59
CA PHE A 264 -6.85 -50.64 -12.15
C PHE A 264 -6.27 -51.81 -11.37
N GLN A 265 -6.58 -53.07 -11.71
CA GLN A 265 -5.93 -54.22 -11.08
C GLN A 265 -4.40 -54.18 -11.26
N ASP A 266 -3.93 -53.82 -12.45
CA ASP A 266 -2.50 -53.64 -12.71
C ASP A 266 -1.91 -52.50 -11.85
N PHE A 267 -2.66 -51.42 -11.65
CA PHE A 267 -2.24 -50.29 -10.81
C PHE A 267 -2.27 -50.62 -9.31
N ASP A 268 -3.28 -51.36 -8.85
CA ASP A 268 -3.39 -51.84 -7.47
C ASP A 268 -2.22 -52.75 -7.12
N GLN A 269 -1.79 -53.61 -8.04
CA GLN A 269 -0.60 -54.44 -7.84
C GLN A 269 0.66 -53.58 -7.73
N ILE A 270 0.81 -52.55 -8.58
CA ILE A 270 1.93 -51.60 -8.49
C ILE A 270 1.95 -50.88 -7.13
N LEU A 271 0.80 -50.48 -6.61
CA LEU A 271 0.67 -49.85 -5.30
C LEU A 271 0.97 -50.82 -4.15
N PHE A 272 0.51 -52.06 -4.27
CA PHE A 272 0.82 -53.13 -3.31
C PHE A 272 2.33 -53.38 -3.22
N ASP A 273 2.99 -53.52 -4.38
CA ASP A 273 4.44 -53.72 -4.48
C ASP A 273 5.20 -52.54 -3.86
N TYR A 274 4.78 -51.30 -4.17
CA TYR A 274 5.37 -50.10 -3.60
C TYR A 274 5.24 -50.06 -2.07
N HIS A 275 4.06 -50.35 -1.53
CA HIS A 275 3.81 -50.36 -0.08
C HIS A 275 4.66 -51.41 0.64
N HIS A 276 4.86 -52.57 0.03
CA HIS A 276 5.66 -53.66 0.58
C HIS A 276 7.14 -53.59 0.20
N LYS A 277 7.57 -52.53 -0.50
CA LYS A 277 8.94 -52.33 -0.99
C LYS A 277 9.45 -53.49 -1.86
N ILE A 278 8.57 -54.05 -2.66
CA ILE A 278 8.88 -55.13 -3.61
C ILE A 278 9.30 -54.49 -4.94
N GLY A 279 10.54 -54.74 -5.34
CA GLY A 279 11.13 -54.21 -6.58
C GLY A 279 11.61 -52.75 -6.47
N GLU A 280 12.64 -52.41 -7.26
CA GLU A 280 13.27 -51.07 -7.21
C GLU A 280 12.51 -50.00 -8.02
N ASP A 281 11.58 -50.40 -8.89
CA ASP A 281 10.95 -49.51 -9.89
C ASP A 281 9.48 -49.12 -9.60
N ALA A 282 8.88 -49.59 -8.50
CA ALA A 282 7.45 -49.40 -8.26
C ALA A 282 7.05 -47.92 -8.23
N GLN A 283 7.85 -47.05 -7.61
CA GLN A 283 7.61 -45.59 -7.58
C GLN A 283 7.57 -44.98 -8.99
N LYS A 284 8.50 -45.38 -9.86
CA LYS A 284 8.57 -44.88 -11.24
C LYS A 284 7.34 -45.31 -12.05
N LYS A 285 6.87 -46.54 -11.84
CA LYS A 285 5.64 -47.06 -12.47
C LYS A 285 4.40 -46.30 -11.99
N ILE A 286 4.29 -45.99 -10.70
CA ILE A 286 3.21 -45.14 -10.16
C ILE A 286 3.22 -43.77 -10.84
N SER A 287 4.37 -43.10 -10.85
CA SER A 287 4.48 -41.79 -11.49
C SER A 287 4.08 -41.83 -12.95
N HIS A 288 4.56 -42.83 -13.70
CA HIS A 288 4.20 -42.99 -15.12
C HIS A 288 2.70 -43.18 -15.33
N PHE A 289 2.06 -44.04 -14.54
CA PHE A 289 0.61 -44.27 -14.60
C PHE A 289 -0.17 -42.98 -14.31
N VAL A 290 0.18 -42.28 -13.23
CA VAL A 290 -0.50 -41.05 -12.81
C VAL A 290 -0.35 -39.95 -13.86
N TYR A 291 0.88 -39.67 -14.33
CA TYR A 291 1.11 -38.64 -15.33
C TYR A 291 0.38 -38.95 -16.64
N ASN A 292 0.48 -40.18 -17.15
CA ASN A 292 -0.15 -40.55 -18.42
C ASN A 292 -1.68 -40.40 -18.37
N ASN A 293 -2.32 -40.86 -17.29
CA ASN A 293 -3.77 -40.79 -17.16
C ASN A 293 -4.26 -39.37 -16.87
N LEU A 294 -3.61 -38.64 -15.95
CA LEU A 294 -4.02 -37.26 -15.65
C LEU A 294 -3.77 -36.32 -16.84
N SER A 295 -2.67 -36.47 -17.57
CA SER A 295 -2.40 -35.63 -18.75
C SER A 295 -3.41 -35.88 -19.87
N LYS A 296 -3.80 -37.14 -20.11
CA LYS A 296 -4.86 -37.46 -21.08
C LYS A 296 -6.22 -36.95 -20.64
N ALA A 297 -6.56 -37.07 -19.35
CA ALA A 297 -7.79 -36.54 -18.80
C ALA A 297 -7.85 -35.01 -18.94
N ALA A 298 -6.74 -34.31 -18.66
CA ALA A 298 -6.64 -32.86 -18.85
C ALA A 298 -6.77 -32.46 -20.32
N GLN A 299 -6.15 -33.20 -21.24
CA GLN A 299 -6.29 -32.98 -22.68
C GLN A 299 -7.74 -33.21 -23.15
N PHE A 300 -8.40 -34.26 -22.65
CA PHE A 300 -9.80 -34.53 -22.93
C PHE A 300 -10.72 -33.40 -22.45
N ALA A 301 -10.51 -32.92 -21.22
CA ALA A 301 -11.23 -31.79 -20.68
C ALA A 301 -11.01 -30.51 -21.51
N HIS A 302 -9.78 -30.25 -21.96
CA HIS A 302 -9.48 -29.13 -22.84
C HIS A 302 -10.29 -29.18 -24.14
N TYR A 303 -10.39 -30.33 -24.82
CA TYR A 303 -11.19 -30.49 -26.04
C TYR A 303 -12.71 -30.40 -25.83
N LYS A 304 -13.19 -30.49 -24.59
CA LYS A 304 -14.62 -30.30 -24.27
C LYS A 304 -14.96 -28.84 -23.98
N ILE A 305 -13.95 -28.02 -23.68
CA ILE A 305 -14.09 -26.60 -23.35
C ILE A 305 -13.99 -25.72 -24.61
N ASP A 306 -13.16 -26.12 -25.57
CA ASP A 306 -12.99 -25.47 -26.89
C ASP A 306 -14.22 -25.67 -27.81
#